data_AF-A0A2S7WGB9-F1
#
_entry.id   AF-A0A2S7WGB9-F1
#
_cell.length_a   1.000
_cell.length_b   1.000
_cell.length_c   1.000
_cell.angle_alpha   90.00
_cell.angle_beta   90.00
_cell.angle_gamma   90.00
#
_symmetry.space_group_name_H-M   'P 1'
#
loop_
_entity.id
_entity.type
_entity.pdbx_description
1 polymer ?
#
loop_
_entity_poly.entity_id
_entity_poly.type
_entity_poly.pdbx_seq_one_letter_code
_entity_poly.pdbx_strand_id
1 'polypeptide(L)'
;MNYNFEKRNEKGKNTNNNSANYFSKEIFYVSDLLSSTNRNNLTINKAFGLIPKYGLRRALSEKLNFEFAFGLGYSWGGNNINGIASSIDLRINLKL
;
A
#
# COMPACT_ATOMS: atom_id res chain seq x y z
N MET A 1 6.18 0.83 9.88
CA MET A 1 6.98 0.37 11.04
C MET A 1 7.57 -0.99 10.68
N ASN A 2 8.89 -1.18 10.80
CA ASN A 2 9.54 -2.44 10.42
C ASN A 2 9.28 -3.49 11.51
N TYR A 3 8.71 -4.63 11.13
CA TYR A 3 8.38 -5.75 12.02
C TYR A 3 9.35 -6.91 11.75
N ASN A 4 9.85 -7.55 12.82
CA ASN A 4 10.82 -8.66 12.80
C ASN A 4 12.27 -8.32 12.38
N PHE A 5 12.74 -7.07 12.52
CA PHE A 5 14.15 -6.75 12.26
C PHE A 5 15.09 -7.48 13.23
N GLU A 6 14.82 -7.38 14.54
CA GLU A 6 15.62 -8.03 15.60
C GLU A 6 15.64 -9.55 15.48
N LYS A 7 14.47 -10.19 15.31
CA LYS A 7 14.37 -11.65 15.09
C LYS A 7 15.11 -12.15 13.85
N ARG A 8 15.30 -11.30 12.83
CA ARG A 8 16.10 -11.65 11.63
C ARG A 8 17.59 -11.50 11.91
N ASN A 9 17.97 -10.46 12.65
CA ASN A 9 19.34 -10.23 13.09
C ASN A 9 19.84 -11.38 13.99
N GLU A 10 19.03 -11.80 14.96
CA GLU A 10 19.32 -12.95 15.84
C GLU A 10 19.51 -14.27 15.08
N LYS A 11 18.84 -14.42 13.93
CA LYS A 11 18.92 -15.62 13.07
C LYS A 11 20.02 -15.52 12.01
N GLY A 12 20.90 -14.51 12.08
CA GLY A 12 21.96 -14.27 11.11
C GLY A 12 21.44 -14.02 9.68
N LYS A 13 20.17 -13.63 9.53
CA LYS A 13 19.58 -13.35 8.22
C LYS A 13 20.00 -11.97 7.76
N ASN A 14 20.26 -11.82 6.47
CA ASN A 14 20.63 -10.53 5.89
C ASN A 14 19.54 -9.48 6.18
N THR A 15 19.94 -8.46 6.95
CA THR A 15 19.15 -7.27 7.33
C THR A 15 19.62 -6.01 6.60
N ASN A 16 20.64 -6.11 5.73
CA ASN A 16 21.16 -5.00 4.94
C ASN A 16 20.05 -4.30 4.15
N ASN A 17 20.19 -2.99 3.96
CA ASN A 17 19.20 -2.13 3.30
C ASN A 17 17.77 -2.18 3.88
N ASN A 18 17.64 -2.37 5.20
CA ASN A 18 16.34 -2.45 5.88
C ASN A 18 15.48 -3.63 5.35
N SER A 19 16.11 -4.78 5.14
CA SER A 19 15.45 -6.02 4.69
C SER A 19 14.61 -6.66 5.79
N ALA A 20 13.50 -6.00 6.13
CA ALA A 20 12.53 -6.45 7.11
C ALA A 20 11.13 -6.52 6.49
N ASN A 21 10.21 -7.14 7.22
CA ASN A 21 8.80 -7.00 6.91
C ASN A 21 8.30 -5.68 7.52
N TYR A 22 7.22 -5.12 7.00
CA TYR A 22 6.66 -3.90 7.52
C TYR A 22 5.14 -3.92 7.43
N PHE A 23 4.51 -3.18 8.33
CA PHE A 23 3.10 -2.87 8.23
C PHE A 23 2.94 -1.45 7.68
N SER A 24 2.08 -1.29 6.68
CA SER A 24 1.68 -0.01 6.10
C SER A 24 0.17 0.07 5.98
N LYS A 25 -0.34 1.25 5.67
CA LYS A 25 -1.75 1.47 5.37
C LYS A 25 -1.85 2.44 4.22
N GLU A 26 -2.76 2.16 3.30
CA GLU A 26 -3.15 3.09 2.25
C GLU A 26 -4.50 3.70 2.64
N ILE A 27 -4.56 5.03 2.62
CA ILE A 27 -5.77 5.80 2.83
C ILE A 27 -5.99 6.59 1.56
N PHE A 28 -7.13 6.39 0.91
CA PHE A 28 -7.51 7.15 -0.27
C PHE A 28 -8.86 7.81 -0.08
N TYR A 29 -9.00 9.00 -0.68
CA TYR A 29 -10.24 9.75 -0.71
C TYR A 29 -10.48 10.22 -2.15
N VAL A 30 -11.55 9.72 -2.75
CA VAL A 30 -12.03 10.14 -4.06
C VAL A 30 -13.03 11.26 -3.84
N SER A 31 -12.62 12.47 -4.16
CA SER A 31 -13.46 13.67 -4.06
C SER A 31 -14.20 13.94 -5.36
N ASP A 32 -15.37 14.53 -5.24
CA ASP A 32 -16.17 15.08 -6.33
C ASP A 32 -15.74 16.53 -6.69
N LEU A 33 -14.72 17.08 -6.02
CA LEU A 33 -14.37 18.52 -6.12
C LEU A 33 -13.91 19.01 -7.50
N LEU A 34 -13.63 18.12 -8.46
CA LEU A 34 -13.19 18.47 -9.82
C LEU A 34 -14.06 17.84 -10.91
N SER A 35 -15.28 17.40 -10.58
CA SER A 35 -16.21 16.82 -11.54
C SER A 35 -16.95 17.90 -12.35
N SER A 36 -16.26 18.50 -13.33
CA SER A 36 -16.95 19.33 -14.33
C SER A 36 -17.68 18.43 -15.33
N THR A 37 -18.82 17.85 -14.95
CA THR A 37 -19.64 17.04 -15.88
C THR A 37 -20.68 17.92 -16.57
N ASN A 38 -20.62 18.01 -17.90
CA ASN A 38 -21.61 18.70 -18.74
C ASN A 38 -22.86 17.82 -18.99
N ARG A 39 -23.19 16.91 -18.06
CA ARG A 39 -24.37 16.04 -18.15
C ARG A 39 -25.05 16.00 -16.79
N ASN A 40 -26.31 16.44 -16.75
CA ASN A 40 -27.19 16.55 -15.58
C ASN A 40 -27.35 15.29 -14.68
N ASN A 41 -26.66 14.17 -14.93
CA ASN A 41 -26.95 12.87 -14.29
C ASN A 41 -25.72 12.03 -13.94
N LEU A 42 -24.50 12.57 -13.95
CA LEU A 42 -23.30 11.86 -13.49
C LEU A 42 -22.87 12.41 -12.12
N THR A 43 -23.45 11.85 -11.06
CA THR A 43 -23.02 12.12 -9.68
C THR A 43 -21.77 11.29 -9.41
N ILE A 44 -20.58 11.91 -9.29
CA ILE A 44 -19.39 11.18 -8.85
C ILE A 44 -19.52 10.99 -7.34
N ASN A 45 -19.75 9.75 -6.94
CA ASN A 45 -19.91 9.42 -5.54
C ASN A 45 -18.58 9.52 -4.80
N LYS A 46 -18.55 10.35 -3.75
CA LYS A 46 -17.39 10.46 -2.85
C LYS A 46 -17.11 9.12 -2.19
N ALA A 47 -15.88 8.64 -2.31
CA ALA A 47 -15.45 7.37 -1.73
C ALA A 47 -14.25 7.57 -0.81
N PHE A 48 -14.24 6.86 0.30
CA PHE A 48 -13.11 6.76 1.20
C PHE A 48 -12.70 5.29 1.30
N GLY A 49 -11.41 5.02 1.38
CA GLY A 49 -10.93 3.66 1.60
C GLY A 49 -9.72 3.59 2.51
N LEU A 50 -9.68 2.52 3.29
CA LEU A 50 -8.57 2.17 4.15
C LEU A 50 -8.15 0.74 3.81
N ILE A 51 -6.90 0.59 3.38
CA ILE A 51 -6.30 -0.69 3.06
C ILE A 51 -5.07 -0.89 3.95
N PRO A 52 -5.18 -1.62 5.07
CA PRO A 52 -4.00 -2.11 5.77
C PRO A 52 -3.21 -3.07 4.86
N LYS A 53 -1.89 -2.95 4.90
CA LYS A 53 -0.97 -3.69 4.05
C LYS A 53 0.13 -4.33 4.88
N TYR A 54 0.48 -5.56 4.52
CA TYR A 54 1.65 -6.23 5.01
C TYR A 54 2.68 -6.35 3.88
N GLY A 55 3.86 -5.81 4.13
CA GLY A 55 4.94 -5.72 3.17
C GLY A 55 6.18 -6.49 3.59
N LEU A 56 6.95 -6.88 2.58
CA LEU A 56 8.25 -7.51 2.70
C LEU A 56 9.26 -6.72 1.85
N ARG A 57 10.36 -6.33 2.48
CA ARG A 57 11.52 -5.73 1.78
C ARG A 57 12.70 -6.68 1.83
N ARG A 58 13.39 -6.85 0.70
CA ARG A 58 14.55 -7.73 0.54
C ARG A 58 15.64 -7.03 -0.29
N ALA A 59 16.86 -7.04 0.20
CA ALA A 59 18.05 -6.68 -0.56
C ALA A 59 18.46 -7.87 -1.42
N LEU A 60 18.34 -7.74 -2.74
CA LEU A 60 18.86 -8.73 -3.69
C LEU A 60 20.37 -8.51 -3.94
N SER A 61 20.84 -7.27 -3.78
CA SER A 61 22.25 -6.89 -3.80
C SER A 61 22.47 -5.65 -2.92
N GLU A 62 23.71 -5.20 -2.74
CA GLU A 62 24.05 -3.97 -2.01
C GLU A 62 23.34 -2.75 -2.61
N LYS A 63 23.18 -2.75 -3.94
CA LYS A 63 22.56 -1.67 -4.71
C LYS A 63 21.11 -1.93 -5.09
N LEU A 64 20.60 -3.16 -4.98
CA LEU A 64 19.29 -3.54 -5.49
C LEU A 64 18.36 -4.03 -4.38
N ASN A 65 17.22 -3.35 -4.23
CA ASN A 65 16.20 -3.68 -3.24
C ASN A 65 14.86 -3.98 -3.92
N PHE A 66 14.24 -5.06 -3.48
CA PHE A 66 12.91 -5.49 -3.86
C PHE A 66 11.96 -5.30 -2.69
N GLU A 67 10.76 -4.82 -2.99
CA GLU A 67 9.68 -4.68 -2.02
C GLU A 67 8.37 -5.16 -2.64
N PHE A 68 7.65 -5.95 -1.85
CA PHE A 68 6.33 -6.46 -2.19
C PHE A 68 5.40 -6.20 -1.01
N ALA A 69 4.20 -5.70 -1.26
CA ALA A 69 3.16 -5.61 -0.24
C ALA A 69 1.83 -6.07 -0.78
N PHE A 70 1.02 -6.63 0.11
CA PHE A 70 -0.37 -6.95 -0.18
C PHE A 70 -1.25 -6.39 0.92
N GLY A 71 -2.46 -5.99 0.56
CA GLY A 71 -3.44 -5.46 1.49
C GLY A 71 -4.85 -5.85 1.13
N LEU A 72 -5.66 -5.98 2.16
CA LEU A 72 -7.10 -6.16 2.06
C LEU A 72 -7.75 -5.19 3.03
N GLY A 73 -8.71 -4.44 2.53
CA GLY A 73 -9.33 -3.35 3.24
C GLY A 73 -10.77 -3.15 2.83
N TYR A 74 -11.29 -2.00 3.19
CA TYR A 74 -12.68 -1.65 2.98
C TYR A 74 -12.78 -0.23 2.46
N SER A 75 -13.65 -0.04 1.47
CA SER A 75 -14.03 1.28 0.97
C SER A 75 -15.51 1.53 1.26
N TRP A 76 -15.83 2.75 1.62
CA TRP A 76 -17.18 3.20 1.90
C TRP A 76 -17.40 4.63 1.38
N GLY A 77 -18.65 4.99 1.10
CA GLY A 77 -18.97 6.32 0.59
C GLY A 77 -20.42 6.47 0.12
N GLY A 78 -20.71 7.54 -0.62
CA GLY A 78 -22.07 7.88 -1.06
C GLY A 78 -22.66 6.88 -2.07
N ASN A 79 -23.96 6.60 -1.96
CA ASN A 79 -24.74 5.73 -2.87
C ASN A 79 -24.15 4.31 -3.06
N ASN A 80 -24.30 3.43 -2.06
CA ASN A 80 -24.08 1.97 -2.18
C ASN A 80 -22.65 1.50 -2.57
N ILE A 81 -21.62 2.35 -2.43
CA ILE A 81 -20.21 2.01 -2.77
C ILE A 81 -19.44 1.31 -1.64
N ASN A 82 -20.16 0.60 -0.78
CA ASN A 82 -19.57 -0.18 0.31
C ASN A 82 -18.99 -1.48 -0.26
N GLY A 83 -17.67 -1.67 -0.15
CA GLY A 83 -16.98 -2.75 -0.84
C GLY A 83 -15.67 -3.16 -0.21
N ILE A 84 -15.27 -4.41 -0.49
CA ILE A 84 -13.94 -4.92 -0.16
C ILE A 84 -12.96 -4.34 -1.17
N ALA A 85 -11.85 -3.80 -0.68
CA ALA A 85 -10.76 -3.29 -1.50
C ALA A 85 -9.51 -4.16 -1.30
N SER A 86 -8.82 -4.50 -2.38
CA SER A 86 -7.53 -5.20 -2.32
C SER A 86 -6.45 -4.38 -3.00
N SER A 87 -5.20 -4.59 -2.58
CA SER A 87 -4.06 -3.88 -3.14
C SER A 87 -2.83 -4.77 -3.16
N ILE A 88 -2.05 -4.64 -4.23
CA ILE A 88 -0.77 -5.31 -4.44
C ILE A 88 0.23 -4.24 -4.88
N ASP A 89 1.33 -4.11 -4.14
CA ASP A 89 2.41 -3.18 -4.44
C ASP A 89 3.67 -3.95 -4.79
N LEU A 90 4.32 -3.59 -5.90
CA LEU A 90 5.62 -4.09 -6.31
C LEU A 90 6.57 -2.90 -6.50
N ARG A 91 7.73 -2.92 -5.85
CA ARG A 91 8.73 -1.85 -5.97
C ARG A 91 10.13 -2.41 -6.10
N ILE A 92 10.87 -1.90 -7.09
CA ILE A 92 12.28 -2.17 -7.30
C ILE A 92 13.03 -0.86 -7.14
N ASN A 93 14.07 -0.85 -6.30
CA ASN A 93 14.90 0.33 -6.07
C ASN A 93 16.36 -0.03 -6.38
N LEU A 94 16.96 0.70 -7.31
CA LEU A 94 18.38 0.66 -7.63
C LEU A 94 19.06 1.89 -7.03
N LYS A 95 20.07 1.69 -6.19
CA LYS A 95 20.98 2.74 -5.75
C LYS A 95 22.13 2.80 -6.76
N LEU A 96 22.31 3.95 -7.41
CA LEU A 96 23.40 4.19 -8.37
C LEU A 96 24.69 4.51 -7.60
#